data_AF-K2G7K2-F1
#
_entry.id   AF-K2G7K2-F1
#
_cell.length_a   1.000
_cell.length_b   1.000
_cell.length_c   1.000
_cell.angle_alpha   90.00
_cell.angle_beta   90.00
_cell.angle_gamma   90.00
#
_symmetry.space_group_name_H-M   'P 1'
#
loop_
_entity.id
_entity.type
_entity.pdbx_description
1 polymer ?
#
loop_
_entity_poly.entity_id
_entity_poly.type
_entity_poly.pdbx_seq_one_letter_code
_entity_poly.pdbx_strand_id
1 'polypeptide(L)'
;GFRLGYEGSQDYDLMLRFVEQTKNVYHIKKVLYHWRKVATSVSLNSDAKSYAYEAGLRALEDYLQRNKMKGRVEMLGKGLYEIRR
;
A
#
# COMPACT_ATOMS: atom_id res chain seq x y z
N GLY A 1 -0.23 7.00 -13.45
CA GLY A 1 -0.28 7.97 -12.35
C GLY A 1 -1.05 7.39 -11.17
N PHE A 2 -1.63 8.23 -10.32
CA PHE A 2 -2.57 7.79 -9.28
C PHE A 2 -3.90 7.33 -9.89
N ARG A 3 -4.59 6.40 -9.22
CA ARG A 3 -5.86 5.83 -9.64
C ARG A 3 -6.95 6.20 -8.63
N LEU A 4 -8.16 6.47 -9.11
CA LEU A 4 -9.34 6.66 -8.25
C LEU A 4 -9.65 5.37 -7.50
N GLY A 5 -10.09 5.49 -6.25
CA GLY A 5 -10.43 4.35 -5.39
C GLY A 5 -9.23 3.75 -4.64
N TYR A 6 -8.08 4.43 -4.64
CA TYR A 6 -6.86 4.07 -3.92
C TYR A 6 -6.44 5.14 -2.91
N GLU A 7 -7.32 6.10 -2.64
CA GLU A 7 -7.05 7.23 -1.76
C GLU A 7 -6.63 6.75 -0.37
N GLY A 8 -5.56 7.34 0.18
CA GLY A 8 -5.00 6.94 1.46
C GLY A 8 -4.02 5.75 1.39
N SER A 9 -3.95 5.05 0.25
CA SER A 9 -2.96 4.00 -0.04
C SER A 9 -2.37 4.13 -1.46
N GLN A 10 -2.35 5.35 -2.01
CA GLN A 10 -1.93 5.61 -3.39
C GLN A 10 -0.46 5.28 -3.64
N ASP A 11 0.39 5.47 -2.62
CA ASP A 11 1.81 5.15 -2.66
C ASP A 11 2.05 3.64 -2.80
N TYR A 12 1.27 2.83 -2.07
CA TYR A 12 1.35 1.37 -2.17
C TYR A 12 0.89 0.86 -3.54
N ASP A 13 -0.25 1.35 -4.05
CA ASP A 13 -0.73 1.04 -5.41
C ASP A 13 0.33 1.40 -6.47
N LEU A 14 0.90 2.60 -6.36
CA LEU A 14 1.90 3.08 -7.30
C LEU A 14 3.16 2.21 -7.25
N MET A 15 3.64 1.87 -6.05
CA MET A 15 4.84 1.06 -5.87
C MET A 15 4.67 -0.36 -6.44
N LEU A 16 3.53 -1.01 -6.18
CA LEU A 16 3.22 -2.33 -6.73
C LEU A 16 3.22 -2.33 -8.26
N ARG A 17 2.63 -1.31 -8.90
CA ARG A 17 2.67 -1.17 -10.36
C ARG A 17 4.05 -0.78 -10.89
N PHE A 18 4.86 -0.08 -10.11
CA PHE A 18 6.22 0.28 -10.50
C PHE A 18 7.13 -0.95 -10.55
N VAL A 19 7.06 -1.83 -9.55
CA VAL A 19 7.86 -3.06 -9.51
C VAL A 19 7.44 -4.10 -10.56
N GLU A 20 6.24 -3.99 -11.13
CA GLU A 20 5.82 -4.78 -12.30
C GLU A 20 6.62 -4.41 -13.57
N GLN A 21 7.12 -3.17 -13.67
CA GLN A 21 7.82 -2.68 -14.86
C GLN A 21 9.34 -2.91 -14.80
N THR A 22 9.90 -3.14 -13.62
CA THR A 22 11.35 -3.29 -13.46
C THR A 22 11.73 -4.04 -12.19
N LYS A 23 12.86 -4.76 -12.28
CA LYS A 23 13.51 -5.41 -11.13
C LYS A 23 14.68 -4.59 -10.58
N ASN A 24 14.96 -3.42 -11.17
CA ASN A 24 16.10 -2.57 -10.81
C ASN A 24 15.75 -1.61 -9.64
N VAL A 25 15.21 -2.17 -8.55
CA VAL A 25 14.84 -1.42 -7.34
C VAL A 25 15.78 -1.81 -6.21
N TYR A 26 16.47 -0.83 -5.63
CA TYR A 26 17.50 -1.05 -4.62
C TYR A 26 17.27 -0.17 -3.39
N HIS A 27 17.44 -0.75 -2.20
CA HIS A 27 17.34 -0.03 -0.94
C HIS A 27 18.68 0.66 -0.60
N ILE A 28 18.65 1.98 -0.44
CA ILE A 28 19.80 2.75 0.06
C ILE A 28 19.68 2.85 1.58
N LYS A 29 20.57 2.17 2.32
CA LYS A 29 20.59 2.14 3.79
C LYS A 29 21.09 3.46 4.41
N LYS A 30 20.42 4.58 4.09
CA LYS A 30 20.69 5.93 4.61
C LYS A 30 19.38 6.65 4.91
N VAL A 31 19.37 7.51 5.92
CA VAL A 31 18.21 8.36 6.22
C VAL A 31 18.21 9.54 5.25
N LEU A 32 17.54 9.37 4.11
CA LEU A 32 17.43 10.40 3.06
C LEU A 32 16.10 11.16 3.10
N TYR A 33 15.19 10.78 4.00
CA TYR A 33 13.88 11.38 4.13
C TYR A 33 13.46 11.41 5.61
N HIS A 34 12.81 12.51 6.02
CA HIS A 34 12.22 12.66 7.35
C HIS A 34 10.73 12.90 7.21
N TRP A 35 9.92 11.97 7.73
CA TRP A 35 8.47 12.13 7.75
C TRP A 35 8.07 13.15 8.82
N ARG A 36 7.31 14.18 8.44
CA ARG A 36 6.76 15.13 9.42
C ARG A 36 5.45 14.58 9.99
N LYS A 37 5.41 14.38 11.31
CA LYS A 37 4.16 14.10 12.04
C LYS A 37 3.68 15.40 12.67
N VAL A 38 2.61 16.00 12.15
CA VAL A 38 1.97 17.16 12.77
C VAL A 38 0.84 16.71 13.69
N ALA A 39 0.65 17.36 14.84
CA ALA A 39 -0.34 16.97 15.85
C ALA A 39 -1.79 16.98 15.36
N THR A 40 -2.11 17.82 14.38
CA THR A 40 -3.40 17.88 13.68
C THR A 40 -3.50 16.94 12.48
N SER A 41 -2.43 16.19 12.17
CA SER A 41 -2.51 15.21 11.09
C SER A 41 -3.51 14.15 11.48
N VAL A 42 -4.31 13.74 10.50
CA VAL A 42 -5.28 12.64 10.49
C VAL A 42 -4.60 11.27 10.75
N SER A 43 -3.48 11.22 11.47
CA SER A 43 -2.78 10.03 11.93
C SER A 43 -3.28 9.53 13.30
N LEU A 44 -4.14 10.31 13.98
CA LEU A 44 -4.63 10.02 15.33
C LEU A 44 -5.95 9.24 15.38
N ASN A 45 -6.82 9.37 14.37
CA ASN A 45 -8.05 8.57 14.28
C ASN A 45 -7.85 7.41 13.32
N SER A 46 -7.40 6.28 13.86
CA SER A 46 -7.24 5.03 13.14
C SER A 46 -8.56 4.48 12.58
N ASP A 47 -9.72 4.97 13.04
CA ASP A 47 -11.05 4.65 12.49
C ASP A 47 -11.48 5.59 11.35
N ALA A 48 -10.93 6.81 11.28
CA ALA A 48 -11.24 7.77 10.21
C ALA A 48 -10.56 7.43 8.86
N LYS A 49 -9.83 6.32 8.79
CA LYS A 49 -9.05 5.88 7.62
C LYS A 49 -9.31 4.42 7.20
N SER A 50 -10.47 3.86 7.55
CA SER A 50 -10.87 2.52 7.07
C SER A 50 -10.72 2.39 5.56
N TYR A 51 -11.12 3.42 4.81
CA TYR A 51 -11.01 3.49 3.36
C TYR A 51 -9.56 3.31 2.86
N ALA A 52 -8.56 3.78 3.60
CA ALA A 52 -7.16 3.64 3.22
C ALA A 52 -6.70 2.18 3.34
N TYR A 53 -7.19 1.46 4.36
CA TYR A 53 -6.86 0.05 4.52
C TYR A 53 -7.54 -0.81 3.46
N GLU A 54 -8.80 -0.51 3.12
CA GLU A 54 -9.51 -1.16 2.01
C GLU A 54 -8.85 -0.88 0.66
N ALA A 55 -8.43 0.36 0.42
CA ALA A 55 -7.64 0.73 -0.76
C ALA A 55 -6.34 -0.07 -0.86
N GLY A 56 -5.63 -0.26 0.26
CA GLY A 56 -4.41 -1.07 0.30
C GLY A 56 -4.65 -2.56 0.08
N LEU A 57 -5.74 -3.12 0.62
CA LEU A 57 -6.18 -4.48 0.35
C LEU A 57 -6.42 -4.66 -1.16
N ARG A 58 -7.24 -3.78 -1.75
CA ARG A 58 -7.55 -3.77 -3.17
C ARG A 58 -6.27 -3.68 -4.01
N ALA A 59 -5.33 -2.80 -3.65
CA ALA A 59 -4.07 -2.63 -4.38
C ALA A 59 -3.27 -3.94 -4.47
N LEU A 60 -3.24 -4.71 -3.39
CA LEU A 60 -2.54 -5.99 -3.35
C LEU A 60 -3.28 -7.09 -4.12
N GLU A 61 -4.62 -7.14 -4.04
CA GLU A 61 -5.44 -8.06 -4.86
C GLU A 61 -5.24 -7.81 -6.35
N ASP A 62 -5.31 -6.54 -6.75
CA ASP A 62 -5.07 -6.05 -8.10
C ASP A 62 -3.67 -6.48 -8.61
N TYR A 63 -2.66 -6.38 -7.74
CA TYR A 63 -1.29 -6.82 -8.03
C TYR A 63 -1.22 -8.34 -8.25
N LEU A 64 -1.86 -9.15 -7.40
CA LEU A 64 -1.91 -10.60 -7.60
C LEU A 64 -2.57 -10.96 -8.93
N GLN A 65 -3.69 -10.30 -9.26
CA GLN A 65 -4.42 -10.53 -10.50
C GLN A 65 -3.57 -10.19 -11.73
N ARG A 66 -2.95 -9.01 -11.77
CA ARG A 66 -2.09 -8.59 -12.91
C ARG A 66 -0.90 -9.51 -13.11
N ASN A 67 -0.33 -10.04 -12.03
CA ASN A 67 0.83 -10.93 -12.06
C ASN A 67 0.45 -12.42 -12.13
N LYS A 68 -0.83 -12.77 -12.27
CA LYS A 68 -1.34 -14.15 -12.31
C LYS A 68 -0.86 -15.00 -11.12
N MET A 69 -0.74 -14.38 -9.96
CA MET A 69 -0.33 -15.04 -8.72
C MET A 69 -1.56 -15.62 -8.02
N LYS A 70 -1.47 -16.87 -7.58
CA LYS A 70 -2.51 -17.49 -6.76
C LYS A 70 -2.42 -16.98 -5.33
N GLY A 71 -3.58 -16.70 -4.74
CA GLY A 71 -3.74 -16.40 -3.33
C GLY A 71 -4.91 -15.44 -3.08
N ARG A 72 -5.38 -15.41 -1.84
CA ARG A 72 -6.36 -14.44 -1.34
C ARG A 72 -5.65 -13.46 -0.42
N VAL A 73 -5.93 -12.17 -0.59
CA VAL A 73 -5.45 -11.14 0.33
C VAL A 73 -6.41 -11.06 1.51
N GLU A 74 -5.88 -11.14 2.72
CA GLU A 74 -6.65 -10.97 3.95
C GLU A 74 -6.04 -9.84 4.79
N MET A 75 -6.89 -9.06 5.43
CA MET A 75 -6.48 -8.03 6.37
C MET A 75 -6.38 -8.64 7.77
N LEU A 76 -5.17 -8.70 8.32
CA LEU A 76 -4.91 -9.23 9.67
C LEU A 76 -5.09 -8.16 10.76
N GLY A 77 -5.05 -6.89 10.36
CA GLY A 77 -5.19 -5.73 11.23
C GLY A 77 -5.07 -4.45 10.41
N LYS A 78 -5.20 -3.30 11.08
CA LYS A 78 -5.12 -1.98 10.42
C LYS A 78 -3.79 -1.83 9.65
N GLY A 79 -3.86 -1.87 8.32
CA GLY A 79 -2.70 -1.74 7.42
C GLY A 79 -1.78 -2.96 7.35
N LEU A 80 -2.21 -4.12 7.89
CA LEU A 80 -1.46 -5.37 7.82
C LEU A 80 -2.21 -6.36 6.93
N TYR A 81 -1.52 -6.87 5.91
CA TYR A 81 -2.09 -7.76 4.89
C TYR A 81 -1.30 -9.07 4.81
N GLU A 82 -2.00 -10.17 4.58
CA GLU A 82 -1.44 -11.50 4.35
C GLU A 82 -1.97 -12.06 3.01
N ILE A 83 -1.11 -12.76 2.27
CA ILE A 83 -1.53 -13.53 1.08
C ILE A 83 -1.60 -15.00 1.47
N ARG A 84 -2.82 -15.55 1.56
CA ARG A 84 -3.06 -16.98 1.80
C ARG A 84 -3.10 -17.75 0.49
N ARG A 85 -2.38 -18.86 0.40
CA ARG A 85 -2.23 -19.67 -0.82
C ARG A 85 -2.80 -21.06 -0.66
#